data_AF-A0A858CPS3-F1
#
_entry.id   AF-A0A858CPS3-F1
#
_cell.length_a   1.000
_cell.length_b   1.000
_cell.length_c   1.000
_cell.angle_alpha   90.00
_cell.angle_beta   90.00
_cell.angle_gamma   90.00
#
_symmetry.space_group_name_H-M   'P 1'
#
loop_
_entity.id
_entity.type
_entity.pdbx_description
1 polymer ?
#
loop_
_entity_poly.entity_id
_entity_poly.type
_entity_poly.pdbx_seq_one_letter_code
_entity_poly.pdbx_strand_id
1 'polypeptide(L)'
;MADDNDKQAAALIAALAPKIAEAIIPQLSEQVETQVKGLKDKNDELLDKLANMKKDAEIEEAGKASAALAAKTKALIDAADKQRIARLDGDNMYQGRKAGDAIKISRSDARSVAAYRDAKALAEKEGVPLEIVADE
;
A
#
# COMPACT_ATOMS: atom_id res chain seq x y z
N MET A 1 76.31 -14.77 26.75
CA MET A 1 75.46 -15.98 26.77
C MET A 1 74.00 -15.67 26.46
N ALA A 2 73.30 -14.83 27.22
CA ALA A 2 71.91 -14.44 26.87
C ALA A 2 71.84 -13.62 25.56
N ASP A 3 72.73 -12.64 25.42
CA ASP A 3 72.79 -11.74 24.25
C ASP A 3 73.11 -12.43 22.91
N ASP A 4 73.86 -13.54 22.94
CA ASP A 4 74.16 -14.33 21.73
C ASP A 4 72.98 -15.23 21.34
N ASN A 5 72.25 -15.77 22.32
CA ASN A 5 71.03 -16.52 22.06
C ASN A 5 69.95 -15.62 21.46
N ASP A 6 69.80 -14.38 21.96
CA ASP A 6 68.84 -13.43 21.41
C ASP A 6 69.21 -12.99 19.99
N LYS A 7 70.51 -12.81 19.69
CA LYS A 7 71.00 -12.54 18.33
C LYS A 7 70.78 -13.72 17.37
N GLN A 8 70.99 -14.95 17.83
CA GLN A 8 70.74 -16.14 17.01
C GLN A 8 69.24 -16.35 16.77
N ALA A 9 68.40 -16.09 17.77
CA ALA A 9 66.95 -16.13 17.63
C ALA A 9 66.46 -15.05 16.64
N ALA A 10 66.99 -13.83 16.72
CA ALA A 10 66.66 -12.76 15.78
C ALA A 10 67.09 -13.10 14.34
N ALA A 11 68.28 -13.68 14.16
CA ALA A 11 68.76 -14.12 12.85
C ALA A 11 67.89 -15.25 12.27
N LEU A 12 67.45 -16.18 13.12
CA LEU A 12 66.55 -17.28 12.73
C LEU A 12 65.17 -16.75 12.31
N ILE A 13 64.60 -15.81 13.08
CA ILE A 13 63.33 -15.16 12.75
C ILE A 13 63.44 -14.39 11.43
N ALA A 14 64.53 -13.64 11.22
CA ALA A 14 64.75 -12.92 9.97
C ALA A 14 64.86 -13.85 8.74
N ALA A 15 65.47 -15.03 8.91
CA ALA A 15 65.58 -16.02 7.85
C ALA A 15 64.26 -16.78 7.58
N LEU A 16 63.42 -16.95 8.61
CA LEU A 16 62.13 -17.65 8.50
C LEU A 16 60.99 -16.73 8.07
N ALA A 17 61.03 -15.44 8.39
CA ALA A 17 60.02 -14.45 8.02
C ALA A 17 59.62 -14.47 6.53
N PRO A 18 60.55 -14.48 5.54
CA PRO A 18 60.17 -14.55 4.13
C PRO A 18 59.49 -15.87 3.76
N LYS A 19 59.93 -17.01 4.34
CA LYS A 19 59.31 -18.32 4.10
C LYS A 19 57.92 -18.43 4.70
N ILE A 20 57.72 -17.81 5.86
CA ILE A 20 56.41 -17.72 6.52
C ILE A 20 55.48 -16.82 5.69
N ALA A 21 55.98 -15.70 5.18
CA ALA A 21 55.21 -14.83 4.29
C ALA A 21 54.80 -15.55 2.99
N GLU A 22 55.72 -16.26 2.32
CA GLU A 22 55.41 -17.06 1.13
C GLU A 22 54.37 -18.16 1.40
N ALA A 23 54.35 -18.74 2.61
CA ALA A 23 53.37 -19.77 2.97
C ALA A 23 52.00 -19.20 3.37
N ILE A 24 51.95 -18.03 4.00
CA ILE A 24 50.71 -17.43 4.52
C ILE A 24 49.98 -16.59 3.46
N ILE A 25 50.70 -15.93 2.54
CA ILE A 25 50.10 -15.09 1.49
C ILE A 25 49.07 -15.85 0.63
N PRO A 26 49.33 -17.08 0.17
CA PRO A 26 48.34 -17.88 -0.56
C PRO A 26 47.10 -18.19 0.29
N GLN A 27 47.28 -18.55 1.57
CA GLN A 27 46.18 -18.86 2.48
C GLN A 27 45.31 -17.63 2.77
N LEU A 28 45.92 -16.46 2.95
CA LEU A 28 45.21 -15.19 3.09
C LEU A 28 44.42 -14.87 1.82
N SER A 29 45.01 -15.07 0.65
CA SER A 29 44.35 -14.81 -0.63
C SER A 29 43.15 -15.73 -0.84
N GLU A 30 43.29 -17.02 -0.54
CA GLU A 30 42.20 -18.00 -0.63
C GLU A 30 41.07 -17.71 0.37
N GLN A 31 41.40 -17.31 1.60
CA GLN A 31 40.40 -16.90 2.59
C GLN A 31 39.66 -15.63 2.17
N VAL A 32 40.37 -14.63 1.64
CA VAL A 32 39.75 -13.41 1.13
C VAL A 32 38.83 -13.71 -0.05
N GLU A 33 39.25 -14.52 -1.01
CA GLU A 33 38.38 -14.94 -2.12
C GLU A 33 37.14 -15.68 -1.65
N THR A 34 37.29 -16.58 -0.67
CA THR A 34 36.17 -17.32 -0.09
C THR A 34 35.19 -16.38 0.62
N GLN A 35 35.70 -15.42 1.39
CA GLN A 35 34.86 -14.41 2.05
C GLN A 35 34.17 -13.49 1.04
N VAL A 36 34.87 -13.06 0.00
CA VAL A 36 34.31 -12.20 -1.05
C VAL A 36 33.21 -12.94 -1.83
N LYS A 37 33.41 -14.22 -2.17
CA LYS A 37 32.36 -15.05 -2.77
C LYS A 37 31.17 -15.20 -1.83
N GLY A 38 31.39 -15.56 -0.56
CA GLY A 38 30.30 -15.69 0.41
C GLY A 38 29.55 -14.39 0.67
N LEU A 39 30.22 -13.24 0.62
CA LEU A 39 29.58 -11.92 0.69
C LEU A 39 28.74 -11.64 -0.56
N LYS A 40 29.26 -11.93 -1.74
CA LYS A 40 28.52 -11.80 -3.00
C LYS A 40 27.26 -12.65 -2.99
N ASP A 41 27.37 -13.94 -2.67
CA ASP A 41 26.25 -14.88 -2.67
C ASP A 41 25.15 -14.44 -1.69
N LYS A 42 25.52 -13.97 -0.49
CA LYS A 42 24.57 -13.40 0.48
C LYS A 42 23.93 -12.11 -0.01
N ASN A 43 24.67 -11.28 -0.72
CA ASN A 43 24.14 -10.03 -1.25
C ASN A 43 23.12 -10.31 -2.36
N ASP A 44 23.42 -11.26 -3.26
CA ASP A 44 22.50 -11.73 -4.29
C ASP A 44 21.22 -12.32 -3.65
N GLU A 45 21.35 -13.15 -2.61
CA GLU A 45 20.20 -13.70 -1.87
C GLU A 45 19.35 -12.60 -1.20
N LEU A 46 20.00 -11.60 -0.60
CA LEU A 46 19.29 -10.47 0.04
C LEU A 46 18.57 -9.59 -0.98
N LEU A 47 19.19 -9.36 -2.14
CA LEU A 47 18.57 -8.62 -3.23
C LEU A 47 17.36 -9.36 -3.79
N ASP A 48 17.45 -10.67 -3.98
CA ASP A 48 16.33 -11.51 -4.40
C ASP A 48 15.18 -11.49 -3.39
N LYS A 49 15.48 -11.59 -2.09
CA LYS A 49 14.46 -11.46 -1.03
C LYS A 49 13.77 -10.10 -1.06
N LEU A 50 14.54 -9.01 -1.21
CA LEU A 50 14.01 -7.66 -1.33
C LEU A 50 13.10 -7.50 -2.56
N ALA A 51 13.51 -8.06 -3.70
CA ALA A 51 12.72 -8.04 -4.92
C ALA A 51 11.38 -8.78 -4.74
N ASN A 52 11.40 -9.94 -4.09
CA ASN A 52 10.19 -10.73 -3.83
C ASN A 52 9.26 -10.03 -2.83
N MET A 53 9.80 -9.48 -1.73
CA MET A 53 9.00 -8.72 -0.76
C MET A 53 8.29 -7.51 -1.40
N LYS A 54 8.95 -6.82 -2.33
CA LYS A 54 8.32 -5.70 -3.05
C LYS A 54 7.18 -6.18 -3.94
N LYS A 55 7.36 -7.28 -4.67
CA LYS A 55 6.28 -7.87 -5.49
C LYS A 55 5.09 -8.28 -4.64
N ASP A 56 5.31 -8.90 -3.49
CA ASP A 56 4.23 -9.30 -2.59
C ASP A 56 3.45 -8.09 -2.05
N ALA A 57 4.16 -7.01 -1.68
CA ALA A 57 3.54 -5.76 -1.25
C ALA A 57 2.73 -5.09 -2.37
N GLU A 58 3.25 -5.06 -3.60
CA GLU A 58 2.54 -4.53 -4.77
C GLU A 58 1.27 -5.35 -5.08
N ILE A 59 1.33 -6.67 -4.97
CA ILE A 59 0.16 -7.56 -5.16
C ILE A 59 -0.89 -7.30 -4.06
N GLU A 60 -0.47 -7.15 -2.81
CA GLU A 60 -1.38 -6.87 -1.70
C GLU A 60 -2.06 -5.50 -1.85
N GLU A 61 -1.31 -4.48 -2.24
CA GLU A 61 -1.83 -3.13 -2.47
C GLU A 61 -2.80 -3.10 -3.67
N ALA A 62 -2.46 -3.77 -4.77
CA ALA A 62 -3.34 -3.92 -5.93
C ALA A 62 -4.64 -4.68 -5.56
N GLY A 63 -4.54 -5.72 -4.73
CA GLY A 63 -5.68 -6.45 -4.19
C GLY A 63 -6.61 -5.55 -3.36
N LYS A 64 -6.04 -4.72 -2.47
CA LYS A 64 -6.81 -3.74 -1.67
C LYS A 64 -7.47 -2.68 -2.55
N ALA A 65 -6.76 -2.16 -3.55
CA ALA A 65 -7.32 -1.18 -4.48
C ALA A 65 -8.48 -1.77 -5.30
N SER A 66 -8.34 -3.00 -5.79
CA SER A 66 -9.41 -3.73 -6.48
C SER A 66 -10.62 -3.98 -5.58
N ALA A 67 -10.40 -4.42 -4.34
CA ALA A 67 -11.48 -4.62 -3.37
C ALA A 67 -12.20 -3.30 -3.02
N ALA A 68 -11.47 -2.21 -2.84
CA ALA A 68 -12.04 -0.89 -2.59
C ALA A 68 -12.86 -0.38 -3.78
N LEU A 69 -12.39 -0.62 -5.00
CA LEU A 69 -13.15 -0.29 -6.22
C LEU A 69 -14.43 -1.12 -6.30
N ALA A 70 -14.37 -2.43 -6.07
CA ALA A 70 -15.54 -3.30 -6.07
C ALA A 70 -16.57 -2.88 -5.00
N ALA A 71 -16.11 -2.50 -3.80
CA ALA A 71 -16.98 -1.99 -2.74
C ALA A 71 -17.68 -0.68 -3.14
N LYS A 72 -16.95 0.27 -3.76
CA LYS A 72 -17.53 1.52 -4.27
C LYS A 72 -18.56 1.24 -5.37
N THR A 73 -18.24 0.37 -6.32
CA THR A 73 -19.16 -0.02 -7.40
C THR A 73 -20.43 -0.64 -6.84
N LYS A 74 -20.31 -1.55 -5.86
CA LYS A 74 -21.46 -2.13 -5.19
C LYS A 74 -22.32 -1.08 -4.49
N ALA A 75 -21.71 -0.16 -3.75
CA ALA A 75 -22.43 0.91 -3.07
C ALA A 75 -23.19 1.82 -4.05
N LEU A 76 -22.61 2.11 -5.22
CA LEU A 76 -23.26 2.89 -6.28
C LEU A 76 -24.44 2.13 -6.89
N ILE A 77 -24.30 0.83 -7.14
CA ILE A 77 -25.40 -0.02 -7.64
C ILE A 77 -26.53 -0.07 -6.61
N ASP A 78 -26.21 -0.33 -5.34
CA ASP A 78 -27.21 -0.38 -4.26
C ASP A 78 -27.94 0.97 -4.11
N ALA A 79 -27.23 2.09 -4.25
CA ALA A 79 -27.84 3.42 -4.23
C ALA A 79 -28.75 3.66 -5.45
N ALA A 80 -28.32 3.24 -6.64
CA ALA A 80 -29.12 3.34 -7.86
C ALA A 80 -30.38 2.47 -7.77
N ASP A 81 -30.28 1.26 -7.23
CA ASP A 81 -31.44 0.37 -7.04
C ASP A 81 -32.41 0.94 -6.01
N LYS A 82 -31.92 1.51 -4.89
CA LYS A 82 -32.78 2.22 -3.93
C LYS A 82 -33.52 3.39 -4.58
N GLN A 83 -32.82 4.19 -5.39
CA GLN A 83 -33.46 5.29 -6.13
C GLN A 83 -34.47 4.79 -7.16
N ARG A 84 -34.19 3.66 -7.82
CA ARG A 84 -35.13 3.04 -8.75
C ARG A 84 -36.38 2.58 -8.02
N ILE A 85 -36.23 1.82 -6.94
CA ILE A 85 -37.32 1.30 -6.12
C ILE A 85 -38.17 2.44 -5.54
N ALA A 86 -37.55 3.50 -5.03
CA ALA A 86 -38.26 4.69 -4.55
C ALA A 86 -39.07 5.42 -5.64
N ARG A 87 -38.81 5.12 -6.92
CA ARG A 87 -39.55 5.65 -8.08
C ARG A 87 -40.49 4.63 -8.71
N LEU A 88 -40.57 3.41 -8.18
CA LEU A 88 -41.57 2.43 -8.62
C LEU A 88 -42.85 2.64 -7.82
N ASP A 89 -44.00 2.56 -8.49
CA ASP A 89 -45.29 2.51 -7.82
C ASP A 89 -45.68 1.08 -7.40
N GLY A 90 -46.84 0.92 -6.78
CA GLY A 90 -47.35 -0.38 -6.31
C GLY A 90 -47.52 -1.45 -7.40
N ASP A 91 -47.55 -1.04 -8.67
CA ASP A 91 -47.62 -1.93 -9.84
C ASP A 91 -46.25 -2.10 -10.52
N ASN A 92 -45.18 -1.68 -9.86
CA ASN A 92 -43.80 -1.78 -10.33
C ASN A 92 -43.53 -0.95 -11.62
N MET A 93 -44.29 0.11 -11.84
CA MET A 93 -44.10 1.04 -12.96
C MET A 93 -43.25 2.23 -12.53
N TYR A 94 -42.29 2.63 -13.37
CA TYR A 94 -41.42 3.77 -13.09
C TYR A 94 -42.22 5.07 -13.17
N GLN A 95 -42.39 5.74 -12.03
CA GLN A 95 -42.90 7.09 -11.94
C GLN A 95 -41.74 8.07 -12.02
N GLY A 96 -41.50 8.60 -13.21
CA GLY A 96 -40.71 9.82 -13.35
C GLY A 96 -41.38 10.96 -12.57
N ARG A 97 -40.58 11.90 -12.04
CA ARG A 97 -41.11 13.16 -11.48
C ARG A 97 -42.07 13.78 -12.50
N LYS A 98 -43.34 13.91 -12.13
CA LYS A 98 -44.30 14.67 -12.94
C LYS A 98 -43.95 16.15 -12.80
N ALA A 99 -44.08 16.90 -13.88
CA ALA A 99 -43.84 18.34 -13.83
C ALA A 99 -44.79 18.97 -12.81
N GLY A 100 -44.24 19.61 -11.77
CA GLY A 100 -45.00 20.16 -10.65
C GLY A 100 -44.89 19.38 -9.33
N ASP A 101 -44.23 18.23 -9.30
CA ASP A 101 -44.02 17.47 -8.07
C ASP A 101 -43.11 18.22 -7.09
N ALA A 102 -43.49 18.23 -5.81
CA ALA A 102 -42.71 18.83 -4.76
C ALA A 102 -41.33 18.17 -4.60
N ILE A 103 -40.30 18.95 -4.32
CA ILE A 103 -39.00 18.40 -3.92
C ILE A 103 -39.12 17.88 -2.50
N LYS A 104 -38.85 16.59 -2.30
CA LYS A 104 -38.91 15.95 -0.99
C LYS A 104 -37.53 15.91 -0.34
N ILE A 105 -37.44 16.36 0.90
CA ILE A 105 -36.25 16.22 1.76
C ILE A 105 -36.64 15.46 3.04
N SER A 106 -35.78 14.57 3.52
CA SER A 106 -36.01 13.83 4.76
C SER A 106 -36.01 14.78 5.97
N ARG A 107 -36.61 14.39 7.09
CA ARG A 107 -36.68 15.21 8.30
C ARG A 107 -35.28 15.37 8.93
N SER A 108 -34.45 14.35 8.84
CA SER A 108 -33.06 14.36 9.28
C SER A 108 -32.21 15.32 8.43
N ASP A 109 -32.34 15.29 7.11
CA ASP A 109 -31.62 16.19 6.21
C ASP A 109 -32.13 17.63 6.33
N ALA A 110 -33.43 17.83 6.57
CA ALA A 110 -34.01 19.14 6.81
C ALA A 110 -33.48 19.83 8.08
N ARG A 111 -32.92 19.08 9.03
CA ARG A 111 -32.23 19.64 10.22
C ARG A 111 -30.82 20.15 9.89
N SER A 112 -30.23 19.69 8.78
CA SER A 112 -28.95 20.20 8.29
C SER A 112 -29.16 21.50 7.50
N VAL A 113 -28.52 22.58 7.96
CA VAL A 113 -28.63 23.91 7.32
C VAL A 113 -28.18 23.88 5.87
N ALA A 114 -27.12 23.12 5.56
CA ALA A 114 -26.61 22.98 4.21
C ALA A 114 -27.60 22.26 3.30
N ALA A 115 -28.05 21.06 3.70
CA ALA A 115 -28.95 20.24 2.90
C ALA A 115 -30.32 20.93 2.69
N TYR A 116 -30.84 21.64 3.70
CA TYR A 116 -32.06 22.42 3.57
C TYR A 116 -31.91 23.57 2.56
N ARG A 117 -30.80 24.31 2.60
CA ARG A 117 -30.54 25.42 1.65
C ARG A 117 -30.42 24.92 0.23
N ASP A 118 -29.70 23.82 0.03
CA ASP A 118 -29.51 23.22 -1.29
C ASP A 118 -30.84 22.72 -1.86
N ALA A 119 -31.65 22.02 -1.06
CA ALA A 119 -32.97 21.56 -1.48
C ALA A 119 -33.94 22.73 -1.76
N LYS A 120 -33.89 23.81 -0.96
CA LYS A 120 -34.67 25.02 -1.19
C LYS A 120 -34.28 25.72 -2.49
N ALA A 121 -32.99 25.85 -2.77
CA ALA A 121 -32.49 26.43 -4.02
C ALA A 121 -32.92 25.60 -5.24
N LEU A 122 -32.92 24.27 -5.10
CA LEU A 122 -33.39 23.36 -6.15
C LEU A 122 -34.89 23.50 -6.39
N ALA A 123 -35.68 23.68 -5.32
CA ALA A 123 -37.13 23.85 -5.39
C ALA A 123 -37.50 25.19 -6.05
N GLU A 124 -36.81 26.27 -5.68
CA GLU A 124 -36.97 27.58 -6.30
C GLU A 124 -36.57 27.58 -7.79
N LYS A 125 -35.49 26.87 -8.15
CA LYS A 125 -35.05 26.73 -9.54
C LYS A 125 -36.04 25.95 -10.40
N GLU A 126 -36.65 24.92 -9.84
CA GLU A 126 -37.66 24.09 -10.53
C GLU A 126 -39.08 24.69 -10.44
N GLY A 127 -39.28 25.76 -9.67
CA GLY A 127 -40.59 26.42 -9.50
C GLY A 127 -41.62 25.56 -8.76
N VAL A 128 -41.15 24.62 -7.94
CA VAL A 128 -41.98 23.63 -7.22
C VAL A 128 -41.80 23.78 -5.70
N PRO A 129 -42.79 23.39 -4.89
CA PRO A 129 -42.69 23.49 -3.44
C PRO A 129 -41.68 22.48 -2.85
N LEU A 130 -41.06 22.83 -1.72
CA LEU A 130 -40.24 21.92 -0.91
C LEU A 130 -41.12 21.25 0.16
N GLU A 131 -41.13 19.92 0.20
CA GLU A 131 -41.85 19.10 1.16
C GLU A 131 -40.87 18.36 2.07
N ILE A 132 -41.09 18.41 3.39
CA ILE A 132 -40.29 17.65 4.35
C ILE A 132 -41.03 16.35 4.67
N VAL A 133 -40.48 15.23 4.23
CA VAL A 133 -41.02 13.89 4.47
C VAL A 133 -40.41 13.24 5.71
N ALA A 134 -41.09 12.24 6.28
CA ALA A 134 -40.55 11.47 7.39
C ALA A 134 -39.27 10.73 6.98
N ASP A 135 -38.38 10.48 7.95
CA ASP A 135 -37.22 9.61 7.73
C ASP A 135 -37.73 8.17 7.62
N GLU A 136 -37.61 7.55 6.45
CA GLU A 136 -37.74 6.09 6.28
C GLU A 136 -36.42 5.38 6.64
#